data_AF-A0A3C1K6K4-F1
#
_entry.id   AF-A0A3C1K6K4-F1
#
_cell.length_a   1.000
_cell.length_b   1.000
_cell.length_c   1.000
_cell.angle_alpha   90.00
_cell.angle_beta   90.00
_cell.angle_gamma   90.00
#
_symmetry.space_group_name_H-M   'P 1'
#
loop_
_entity.id
_entity.type
_entity.pdbx_description
1 polymer ?
#
loop_
_entity_poly.entity_id
_entity_poly.type
_entity_poly.pdbx_seq_one_letter_code
_entity_poly.pdbx_strand_id
1 'polypeptide(L)' 'MRQQQFKKYANLLNREFKASKPNEKWVTDISYIKTKEGTVYLSMIKDLYDNFIVAYVLFRTTH' A
#
# COMPACT_ATOMS: atom_id res chain seq x y z
N MET A 1 7.52 19.24 29.61
CA MET A 1 7.11 18.33 28.53
C MET A 1 7.43 18.98 27.20
N ARG A 2 8.36 18.42 26.40
CA ARG A 2 8.78 19.01 25.12
C ARG A 2 7.75 18.60 24.06
N GLN A 3 6.93 19.53 23.58
CA GLN A 3 6.08 19.27 22.42
C GLN A 3 6.99 19.05 21.21
N GLN A 4 7.12 17.80 20.77
CA GLN A 4 7.82 17.50 19.54
C GLN A 4 6.88 17.90 18.40
N GLN A 5 7.18 19.02 17.74
CA GLN A 5 6.38 19.51 16.64
C GLN A 5 6.65 18.64 15.40
N PHE A 6 5.74 17.72 15.11
CA PHE A 6 5.80 16.91 13.89
C PHE A 6 5.39 17.77 12.69
N LYS A 7 6.24 17.82 11.67
CA LYS A 7 5.92 18.48 10.40
C LYS A 7 4.78 17.73 9.71
N LYS A 8 3.63 18.39 9.54
CA LYS A 8 2.49 17.85 8.80
C LYS A 8 2.65 18.19 7.32
N TYR A 9 2.58 17.17 6.45
CA TYR A 9 2.56 17.34 5.00
C TYR A 9 1.12 17.43 4.49
N ALA A 10 0.92 18.10 3.36
CA ALA A 10 -0.38 18.17 2.71
C ALA A 10 -0.79 16.78 2.20
N ASN A 11 -2.04 16.39 2.45
CA ASN A 11 -2.61 15.17 1.87
C ASN A 11 -3.04 15.47 0.44
N LEU A 12 -2.14 15.26 -0.52
CA LEU A 12 -2.38 15.52 -1.93
C LEU A 12 -3.42 14.57 -2.55
N LEU A 13 -3.52 13.34 -2.02
CA LEU A 13 -4.46 12.34 -2.53
C LEU A 13 -5.91 12.63 -2.10
N ASN A 14 -6.10 13.14 -0.88
CA ASN A 14 -7.42 13.53 -0.34
C ASN A 14 -8.55 12.48 -0.52
N ARG A 15 -8.23 11.19 -0.41
CA ARG A 15 -9.17 10.05 -0.66
C ARG A 15 -9.76 10.00 -2.08
N GLU A 16 -9.16 10.70 -3.05
CA GLU A 16 -9.49 10.62 -4.47
C GLU A 16 -8.86 9.37 -5.10
N PHE A 17 -9.49 8.21 -4.91
CA PHE A 17 -9.00 6.90 -5.35
C PHE A 17 -9.26 6.58 -6.83
N LYS A 18 -9.35 7.60 -7.68
CA LYS A 18 -9.43 7.45 -9.15
C LYS A 18 -8.35 8.29 -9.81
N ALA A 19 -7.70 7.73 -10.83
CA ALA A 19 -6.77 8.43 -11.70
C ALA A 19 -7.38 8.64 -13.10
N SER A 20 -6.94 9.68 -13.80
CA SER A 20 -7.41 9.99 -15.16
C SER A 20 -6.55 9.37 -16.25
N LYS A 21 -5.29 9.04 -15.90
CA LYS A 21 -4.30 8.39 -16.77
C LYS A 21 -3.49 7.36 -15.99
N PRO A 22 -2.86 6.39 -16.68
CA PRO A 22 -1.94 5.44 -16.06
C PRO A 22 -0.83 6.14 -15.27
N ASN A 23 -0.41 5.54 -14.16
CA ASN A 23 0.71 5.96 -13.32
C ASN A 23 0.59 7.34 -12.65
N GLU A 24 -0.59 7.95 -12.60
CA GLU A 24 -0.79 9.23 -11.88
C GLU A 24 -0.91 9.05 -10.37
N LYS A 25 -1.53 7.95 -9.94
CA LYS A 25 -1.75 7.65 -8.52
C LYS A 25 -1.65 6.15 -8.29
N TRP A 26 -0.77 5.76 -7.39
CA TRP A 26 -0.66 4.38 -6.92
C TRP A 26 -1.10 4.29 -5.47
N VAL A 27 -1.68 3.14 -5.14
CA VAL A 27 -1.96 2.76 -3.75
C VAL A 27 -1.23 1.48 -3.42
N THR A 28 -0.88 1.31 -2.15
CA THR A 28 -0.30 0.09 -1.63
C THR A 28 -1.09 -0.38 -0.43
N ASP A 29 -1.16 -1.70 -0.27
CA ASP A 29 -1.73 -2.37 0.88
C ASP A 29 -0.85 -3.57 1.27
N ILE A 30 -0.90 -3.94 2.55
CA ILE A 30 -0.30 -5.17 3.06
C ILE A 30 -1.41 -6.05 3.60
N SER A 31 -1.58 -7.20 2.96
CA SER A 31 -2.56 -8.22 3.31
C SER A 31 -1.88 -9.44 3.93
N TYR A 32 -2.52 -10.03 4.94
CA TYR A 32 -2.00 -11.18 5.69
C TYR A 32 -2.84 -12.42 5.38
N ILE A 33 -2.23 -13.42 4.76
CA ILE A 33 -2.90 -14.63 4.32
C ILE A 33 -2.50 -15.77 5.25
N LYS A 34 -3.46 -16.29 6.02
CA LYS A 34 -3.26 -17.45 6.88
C LYS A 34 -3.32 -18.73 6.04
N THR A 35 -2.29 -19.57 6.16
CA THR A 35 -2.17 -20.87 5.50
C THR A 35 -1.92 -21.96 6.55
N LYS A 36 -1.95 -23.23 6.12
CA LYS A 36 -1.59 -24.35 7.02
C LYS A 36 -0.11 -24.35 7.40
N GLU A 37 0.76 -23.80 6.56
CA GLU A 37 2.21 -23.75 6.80
C GLU A 37 2.69 -22.46 7.48
N GLY A 38 1.78 -21.54 7.84
CA GLY A 38 2.12 -20.27 8.47
C GLY A 38 1.41 -19.06 7.83
N THR A 39 1.93 -17.85 8.10
CA THR A 39 1.37 -16.60 7.53
C THR A 39 2.21 -16.14 6.35
N VAL A 40 1.53 -15.86 5.22
CA VAL A 40 2.12 -15.20 4.06
C VAL A 40 1.70 -13.73 4.06
N TYR A 41 2.66 -12.84 3.88
CA TYR A 41 2.44 -11.41 3.81
C TYR A 41 2.49 -11.01 2.34
N LEU A 42 1.42 -10.41 1.84
CA LEU A 42 1.31 -9.90 0.48
C LEU A 42 1.40 -8.37 0.53
N SER A 43 2.49 -7.83 0.00
CA SER A 43 2.63 -6.40 -0.25
C SER A 43 2.38 -6.15 -1.73
N MET A 44 1.43 -5.27 -2.06
CA MET A 44 1.06 -4.97 -3.45
C MET A 44 1.03 -3.47 -3.74
N ILE A 45 1.30 -3.12 -4.99
CA ILE A 45 1.10 -1.78 -5.54
C ILE A 45 0.08 -1.87 -6.66
N LYS A 46 -0.96 -1.04 -6.60
CA LYS A 46 -2.06 -0.99 -7.56
C LYS A 46 -2.15 0.39 -8.21
N ASP A 47 -2.34 0.41 -9.52
CA ASP A 47 -2.66 1.63 -10.26
C ASP A 47 -4.14 2.01 -10.09
N LEU A 48 -4.43 3.28 -9.76
CA LEU A 48 -5.79 3.77 -9.59
C LEU A 48 -6.49 4.15 -10.90
N TYR A 49 -5.81 4.03 -12.05
CA TYR A 49 -6.40 4.25 -13.36
C TYR A 49 -7.27 3.05 -13.78
N ASP A 50 -6.68 1.86 -13.82
CA ASP A 50 -7.28 0.65 -14.36
C ASP A 50 -7.39 -0.49 -13.33
N ASN A 51 -6.89 -0.28 -12.10
CA ASN A 51 -6.81 -1.26 -11.02
C ASN A 51 -5.85 -2.44 -11.28
N PHE A 52 -4.95 -2.36 -12.26
CA PHE A 52 -3.91 -3.38 -12.43
C PHE A 52 -2.88 -3.32 -11.29
N ILE A 53 -2.35 -4.50 -10.96
CA ILE A 53 -1.25 -4.65 -10.01
C ILE A 53 0.05 -4.35 -10.74
N VAL A 54 0.75 -3.30 -10.31
CA VAL A 54 2.03 -2.86 -10.89
C VAL A 54 3.17 -3.73 -10.38
N ALA A 55 3.12 -4.09 -9.09
CA ALA A 55 4.13 -4.93 -8.44
C ALA A 55 3.53 -5.63 -7.22
N TYR A 56 4.11 -6.78 -6.88
CA TYR A 56 3.79 -7.47 -5.63
C TYR A 56 5.00 -8.26 -5.11
N VAL A 57 5.04 -8.46 -3.80
CA VAL A 57 6.00 -9.34 -3.12
C VAL A 57 5.25 -10.20 -2.13
N LEU A 58 5.61 -11.48 -2.09
CA LEU A 58 5.18 -12.43 -1.07
C LEU A 58 6.34 -12.68 -0.11
N PHE A 59 6.09 -12.47 1.18
CA PHE A 59 7.04 -12.81 2.23
C PHE A 59 6.44 -13.91 3.11
N ARG A 60 7.25 -14.92 3.43
CA ARG A 60 6.89 -15.96 4.39
C ARG A 60 7.81 -15.82 5.58
N THR A 61 7.25 -15.73 6.78
CA THR A 61 8.03 -15.99 8.00
C THR A 61 8.32 -17.48 8.05
N THR A 62 9.57 -17.89 7.81
CA THR A 62 10.06 -19.22 8.17
C THR A 62 10.13 -19.32 9.69
N HIS A 63 9.52 -20.35 10.25
CA HIS A 63 9.78 -20.78 11.62
C HIS A 63 11.12 -21.51 11.69
#